data_AF-A0A2T2U0W3-F1
#
_entry.id   AF-A0A2T2U0W3-F1
#
_cell.length_a   1.000
_cell.length_b   1.000
_cell.length_c   1.000
_cell.angle_alpha   90.00
_cell.angle_beta   90.00
_cell.angle_gamma   90.00
#
_symmetry.space_group_name_H-M   'P 1'
#
loop_
_entity.id
_entity.type
_entity.pdbx_description
1 polymer ?
#
loop_
_entity_poly.entity_id
_entity_poly.type
_entity_poly.pdbx_seq_one_letter_code
_entity_poly.pdbx_strand_id
1 'polypeptide(L)'
;ESLRVGYLKGAFEEDYDNQAADQETLDVLRGLGVDLEPVAWDVDVPVDALLNTLDVEAAAAFDELTRSGGIDEMVRQGEDTWPNVFRTARFVPAVEHVQMDRLRVDLMEQAHAVMQDLDVLVSPSFGGDTLGITNLTGHPCVCLPNALRSVEEGPDVRRQPGSISLVAPLYRDHTALTLAHAVQQETDIHTRRPPIR
;
A
#
# COMPACT_ATOMS: atom_id res chain seq x y z
N GLU A 1 11.76 -18.59 -16.68
CA GLU A 1 12.72 -17.47 -16.65
C GLU A 1 12.79 -16.95 -15.22
N SER A 2 13.93 -16.44 -14.76
CA SER A 2 14.07 -15.86 -13.42
C SER A 2 13.48 -14.45 -13.39
N LEU A 3 12.71 -14.11 -12.34
CA LEU A 3 12.15 -12.77 -12.15
C LEU A 3 13.24 -11.82 -11.61
N ARG A 4 13.29 -10.58 -12.10
CA ARG A 4 14.07 -9.48 -11.50
C ARG A 4 13.29 -8.91 -10.33
N VAL A 5 13.76 -9.15 -9.10
CA VAL A 5 13.02 -8.79 -7.89
C VAL A 5 13.80 -7.74 -7.12
N GLY A 6 13.24 -6.54 -7.04
CA GLY A 6 13.74 -5.50 -6.17
C GLY A 6 13.16 -5.61 -4.76
N TYR A 7 13.84 -5.05 -3.76
CA TYR A 7 13.25 -4.77 -2.45
C TYR A 7 13.56 -3.34 -2.02
N LEU A 8 12.58 -2.66 -1.41
CA LEU A 8 12.68 -1.25 -1.02
C LEU A 8 13.58 -1.10 0.23
N LYS A 9 14.90 -1.07 0.01
CA LYS A 9 15.90 -1.26 1.07
C LYS A 9 15.69 -0.34 2.28
N GLY A 10 15.48 0.96 2.04
CA GLY A 10 15.29 1.94 3.12
C GLY A 10 14.11 1.59 4.04
N ALA A 11 12.98 1.17 3.47
CA ALA A 11 11.79 0.81 4.23
C ALA A 11 12.00 -0.45 5.12
N PHE A 12 12.89 -1.37 4.73
CA PHE A 12 13.21 -2.55 5.57
C PHE A 12 14.18 -2.24 6.72
N GLU A 13 14.90 -1.11 6.66
CA GLU A 13 15.87 -0.68 7.68
C GLU A 13 15.21 0.15 8.81
N GLU A 14 13.97 0.59 8.63
CA GLU A 14 13.18 1.29 9.64
C GLU A 14 12.74 0.37 10.80
N ASP A 15 12.38 0.97 11.94
CA ASP A 15 11.83 0.25 13.10
C ASP A 15 10.29 0.25 13.07
N TYR A 16 9.69 -0.93 12.96
CA TYR A 16 8.24 -1.13 12.89
C TYR A 16 7.82 -2.55 13.30
N ASP A 17 6.58 -2.71 13.77
CA ASP A 17 6.07 -3.95 14.39
C ASP A 17 6.17 -5.22 13.52
N ASN A 18 6.13 -5.09 12.19
CA ASN A 18 6.15 -6.22 11.24
C ASN A 18 7.55 -6.59 10.75
N GLN A 19 8.60 -5.86 11.15
CA GLN A 19 9.93 -5.94 10.53
C GLN A 19 10.51 -7.37 10.54
N ALA A 20 10.40 -8.09 11.65
CA ALA A 20 10.92 -9.45 11.74
C ALA A 20 10.27 -10.42 10.73
N ALA A 21 8.95 -10.31 10.51
CA ALA A 21 8.22 -11.14 9.55
C ALA A 21 8.50 -10.74 8.09
N ASP A 22 8.70 -9.44 7.86
CA ASP A 22 9.09 -8.91 6.56
C ASP A 22 10.51 -9.40 6.18
N GLN A 23 11.44 -9.43 7.13
CA GLN A 23 12.78 -10.01 6.93
C GLN A 23 12.73 -11.52 6.69
N GLU A 24 11.92 -12.27 7.45
CA GLU A 24 11.70 -13.71 7.21
C GLU A 24 11.18 -13.98 5.79
N THR A 25 10.32 -13.10 5.27
CA THR A 25 9.84 -13.21 3.88
C THR A 25 10.97 -12.99 2.87
N LEU A 26 11.87 -12.01 3.10
CA LEU A 26 13.04 -11.83 2.25
C LEU A 26 13.97 -13.05 2.28
N ASP A 27 14.12 -13.71 3.42
CA ASP A 27 14.90 -14.94 3.54
C ASP A 27 14.26 -16.12 2.80
N VAL A 28 12.93 -16.25 2.84
CA VAL A 28 12.20 -17.23 2.01
C VAL A 28 12.45 -17.00 0.53
N LEU A 29 12.38 -15.75 0.06
CA LEU A 29 12.66 -15.39 -1.33
C LEU A 29 14.10 -15.76 -1.74
N ARG A 30 15.09 -15.46 -0.89
CA ARG A 30 16.49 -15.88 -1.13
C ARG A 30 16.63 -17.40 -1.17
N GLY A 31 15.93 -18.12 -0.29
CA GLY A 31 15.89 -19.59 -0.26
C GLY A 31 15.31 -20.21 -1.54
N LEU A 32 14.36 -19.52 -2.18
CA LEU A 32 13.81 -19.87 -3.50
C LEU A 32 14.76 -19.55 -4.67
N GLY A 33 15.94 -19.00 -4.39
CA GLY A 33 16.94 -18.64 -5.41
C GLY A 33 16.69 -17.30 -6.09
N VAL A 34 15.86 -16.42 -5.49
CA VAL A 34 15.65 -15.05 -5.97
C VAL A 34 16.84 -14.19 -5.56
N ASP A 35 17.46 -13.52 -6.54
CA ASP A 35 18.44 -12.47 -6.30
C ASP A 35 17.72 -11.16 -6.02
N LEU A 36 17.78 -10.68 -4.78
CA LEU A 36 17.05 -9.49 -4.32
C LEU A 36 17.90 -8.24 -4.54
N GLU A 37 17.48 -7.41 -5.47
CA GLU A 37 18.16 -6.16 -5.81
C GLU A 37 17.72 -5.03 -4.85
N PRO A 38 18.64 -4.32 -4.17
CA PRO A 38 18.28 -3.19 -3.35
C PRO A 38 17.80 -2.02 -4.22
N VAL A 39 16.58 -1.55 -3.97
CA VAL A 39 15.94 -0.44 -4.70
C VAL A 39 15.62 0.71 -3.74
N ALA A 40 15.72 1.92 -4.26
CA ALA A 40 15.19 3.13 -3.64
C ALA A 40 14.05 3.68 -4.52
N TRP A 41 12.98 4.17 -3.90
CA TRP A 41 11.82 4.74 -4.59
C TRP A 41 11.57 6.16 -4.08
N ASP A 42 12.58 7.01 -4.22
CA ASP A 42 12.49 8.42 -3.85
C ASP A 42 11.75 9.18 -4.96
N VAL A 43 10.74 9.96 -4.59
CA VAL A 43 9.96 10.79 -5.52
C VAL A 43 10.04 12.26 -5.11
N ASP A 44 10.15 13.16 -6.09
CA ASP A 44 10.20 14.61 -5.89
C ASP A 44 8.81 15.26 -6.02
N VAL A 45 7.80 14.61 -5.44
CA VAL A 45 6.43 15.11 -5.37
C VAL A 45 5.82 14.83 -3.99
N PRO A 46 4.89 15.67 -3.50
CA PRO A 46 4.29 15.48 -2.18
C PRO A 46 3.19 14.40 -2.23
N VAL A 47 3.57 13.12 -2.16
CA VAL A 47 2.66 11.95 -2.29
C VAL A 47 1.43 12.07 -1.39
N ASP A 48 1.61 12.37 -0.10
CA ASP A 48 0.50 12.54 0.85
C ASP A 48 -0.45 13.66 0.44
N ALA A 49 0.08 14.78 -0.06
CA ALA A 49 -0.76 15.89 -0.52
C ALA A 49 -1.53 15.52 -1.79
N LEU A 50 -0.95 14.70 -2.68
CA LEU A 50 -1.62 14.23 -3.90
C LEU A 50 -2.77 13.27 -3.61
N LEU A 51 -2.73 12.53 -2.50
CA LEU A 51 -3.83 11.68 -2.08
C LEU A 51 -5.12 12.47 -1.79
N ASN A 52 -5.04 13.78 -1.51
CA ASN A 52 -6.23 14.64 -1.41
C ASN A 52 -7.06 14.69 -2.71
N THR A 53 -6.51 14.25 -3.85
CA THR A 53 -7.29 14.01 -5.08
C THR A 53 -8.47 13.08 -4.80
N LEU A 54 -8.26 12.00 -4.03
CA LEU A 54 -9.32 11.07 -3.61
C LEU A 54 -10.39 11.79 -2.80
N ASP A 55 -10.00 12.68 -1.89
CA ASP A 55 -10.93 13.40 -1.02
C ASP A 55 -11.85 14.32 -1.83
N VAL A 56 -11.28 15.04 -2.82
CA VAL A 56 -12.05 15.89 -3.74
C VAL A 56 -13.00 15.06 -4.60
N GLU A 57 -12.51 13.96 -5.18
CA GLU A 57 -13.33 13.05 -6.01
C GLU A 57 -14.47 12.41 -5.21
N ALA A 58 -14.18 11.95 -3.99
CA ALA A 58 -15.17 11.36 -3.10
C ALA A 58 -16.21 12.41 -2.66
N ALA A 59 -15.78 13.61 -2.27
CA ALA A 59 -16.69 14.70 -1.92
C ALA A 59 -17.60 15.10 -3.10
N ALA A 60 -17.08 15.06 -4.33
CA ALA A 60 -17.88 15.29 -5.53
C ALA A 60 -18.88 14.15 -5.78
N ALA A 61 -18.47 12.89 -5.58
CA ALA A 61 -19.36 11.73 -5.72
C ALA A 61 -20.50 11.71 -4.69
N PHE A 62 -20.24 12.21 -3.48
CA PHE A 62 -21.20 12.31 -2.39
C PHE A 62 -21.73 13.74 -2.15
N ASP A 63 -21.67 14.61 -3.17
CA ASP A 63 -21.99 16.05 -3.05
C ASP A 63 -23.40 16.29 -2.46
N GLU A 64 -24.41 15.53 -2.90
CA GLU A 64 -25.79 15.64 -2.42
C GLU A 64 -25.91 15.31 -0.92
N LEU A 65 -25.18 14.31 -0.43
CA LEU A 65 -25.19 13.91 0.99
C LEU A 65 -24.70 15.07 1.89
N THR A 66 -23.68 15.81 1.44
CA THR A 66 -23.21 16.99 2.16
C THR A 66 -24.21 18.15 2.06
N ARG A 67 -24.77 18.42 0.88
CA ARG A 67 -25.66 19.59 0.64
C ARG A 67 -27.02 19.47 1.30
N SER A 68 -27.53 18.25 1.44
CA SER A 68 -28.81 17.95 2.08
C SER A 68 -28.72 17.93 3.62
N GLY A 69 -27.52 17.96 4.20
CA GLY A 69 -27.29 17.80 5.63
C GLY A 69 -27.26 16.35 6.10
N GLY A 70 -27.50 15.36 5.23
CA GLY A 70 -27.48 13.93 5.62
C GLY A 70 -26.10 13.45 6.12
N ILE A 71 -25.04 14.18 5.79
CA ILE A 71 -23.70 13.94 6.33
C ILE A 71 -23.61 14.09 7.85
N ASP A 72 -24.50 14.87 8.47
CA ASP A 72 -24.57 15.04 9.93
C ASP A 72 -25.18 13.82 10.64
N GLU A 73 -25.91 12.97 9.90
CA GLU A 73 -26.53 11.75 10.41
C GLU A 73 -25.58 10.54 10.38
N MET A 74 -24.39 10.68 9.78
CA MET A 74 -23.40 9.61 9.76
C MET A 74 -22.85 9.33 11.17
N VAL A 75 -22.67 8.04 11.49
CA VAL A 75 -22.29 7.59 12.84
C VAL A 75 -20.92 8.12 13.29
N ARG A 76 -19.94 8.20 12.39
CA ARG A 76 -18.58 8.66 12.71
C ARG A 76 -18.42 10.13 12.31
N GLN A 77 -18.24 11.02 13.30
CA GLN A 77 -18.10 12.49 13.13
C GLN A 77 -16.77 13.04 13.68
N GLY A 78 -15.73 12.20 13.78
CA GLY A 78 -14.40 12.60 14.27
C GLY A 78 -13.55 13.33 13.23
N GLU A 79 -12.36 13.78 13.62
CA GLU A 79 -11.39 14.51 12.77
C GLU A 79 -11.15 13.81 11.42
N ASP A 80 -10.66 12.56 11.44
CA ASP A 80 -10.36 11.77 10.24
C ASP A 80 -11.54 10.89 9.80
N THR A 81 -12.70 11.52 9.58
CA THR A 81 -13.91 10.81 9.14
C THR A 81 -14.48 11.40 7.86
N TRP A 82 -15.10 10.55 7.03
CA TRP A 82 -15.72 10.95 5.77
C TRP A 82 -16.59 12.21 5.86
N PRO A 83 -17.39 12.43 6.93
CA PRO A 83 -18.09 13.69 7.11
C PRO A 83 -17.19 14.93 7.06
N ASN A 84 -16.07 14.92 7.78
CA ASN A 84 -15.15 16.04 7.81
C ASN A 84 -14.33 16.13 6.54
N VAL A 85 -13.87 15.00 5.98
CA VAL A 85 -13.17 14.94 4.69
C VAL A 85 -14.01 15.57 3.57
N PHE A 86 -15.30 15.24 3.46
CA PHE A 86 -16.15 15.82 2.41
C PHE A 86 -16.42 17.32 2.63
N ARG A 87 -16.51 17.77 3.88
CA ARG A 87 -16.65 19.20 4.20
C ARG A 87 -15.38 19.96 3.86
N THR A 88 -14.21 19.43 4.21
CA THR A 88 -12.92 20.10 3.97
C THR A 88 -12.54 20.10 2.49
N ALA A 89 -12.82 19.02 1.75
CA ALA A 89 -12.58 18.92 0.32
C ALA A 89 -13.26 20.02 -0.50
N ARG A 90 -14.40 20.56 -0.04
CA ARG A 90 -15.06 21.71 -0.68
C ARG A 90 -14.26 23.01 -0.66
N PHE A 91 -13.25 23.11 0.19
CA PHE A 91 -12.35 24.26 0.22
C PHE A 91 -11.19 24.13 -0.76
N VAL A 92 -11.03 22.98 -1.43
CA VAL A 92 -10.01 22.79 -2.47
C VAL A 92 -10.45 23.49 -3.75
N PRO A 93 -9.72 24.50 -4.25
CA PRO A 93 -10.06 25.16 -5.51
C PRO A 93 -9.85 24.22 -6.70
N ALA A 94 -10.67 24.38 -7.75
CA ALA A 94 -10.52 23.61 -8.99
C ALA A 94 -9.11 23.76 -9.61
N VAL A 95 -8.47 24.92 -9.44
CA VAL A 95 -7.09 25.14 -9.91
C VAL A 95 -6.12 24.19 -9.21
N GLU A 96 -6.20 24.05 -7.88
CA GLU A 96 -5.29 23.17 -7.13
C GLU A 96 -5.56 21.70 -7.41
N HIS A 97 -6.83 21.31 -7.64
CA HIS A 97 -7.14 19.96 -8.11
C HIS A 97 -6.46 19.64 -9.44
N VAL A 98 -6.48 20.57 -10.40
CA VAL A 98 -5.74 20.41 -11.68
C VAL A 98 -4.23 20.40 -11.48
N GLN A 99 -3.68 21.09 -10.48
CA GLN A 99 -2.25 20.99 -10.17
C GLN A 99 -1.88 19.63 -9.56
N MET A 100 -2.75 19.06 -8.72
CA MET A 100 -2.57 17.68 -8.22
C MET A 100 -2.52 16.69 -9.38
N ASP A 101 -3.40 16.82 -10.36
CA ASP A 101 -3.38 15.96 -11.56
C ASP A 101 -2.07 16.08 -12.36
N ARG A 102 -1.48 17.27 -12.45
CA ARG A 102 -0.19 17.47 -13.14
C ARG A 102 0.96 16.82 -12.39
N LEU A 103 1.05 17.05 -11.09
CA LEU A 103 2.06 16.41 -10.24
C LEU A 103 1.89 14.88 -10.21
N ARG A 104 0.65 14.38 -10.36
CA ARG A 104 0.39 12.95 -10.51
C ARG A 104 1.02 12.39 -11.80
N VAL A 105 1.02 13.14 -12.91
CA VAL A 105 1.74 12.73 -14.13
C VAL A 105 3.24 12.63 -13.87
N ASP A 106 3.83 13.62 -13.19
CA ASP A 106 5.25 13.60 -12.82
C ASP A 106 5.58 12.39 -11.93
N LEU A 107 4.68 12.05 -10.99
CA LEU A 107 4.80 10.85 -10.15
C LEU A 107 4.72 9.56 -10.99
N MET A 108 3.84 9.50 -11.99
CA MET A 108 3.72 8.33 -12.88
C MET A 108 5.00 8.09 -13.69
N GLU A 109 5.65 9.15 -14.16
CA GLU A 109 6.94 9.04 -14.87
C GLU A 109 8.06 8.54 -13.95
N GLN A 110 8.14 9.07 -12.73
CA GLN A 110 9.12 8.63 -11.72
C GLN A 110 8.87 7.18 -11.28
N ALA A 111 7.61 6.80 -11.06
CA ALA A 111 7.23 5.42 -10.73
C ALA A 111 7.57 4.45 -11.87
N HIS A 112 7.31 4.83 -13.12
CA HIS A 112 7.71 4.03 -14.28
C HIS A 112 9.24 3.89 -14.34
N ALA A 113 9.99 4.96 -14.05
CA ALA A 113 11.45 4.92 -14.10
C ALA A 113 12.05 3.88 -13.15
N VAL A 114 11.48 3.72 -11.95
CA VAL A 114 11.87 2.70 -10.96
C VAL A 114 11.40 1.31 -11.37
N MET A 115 10.15 1.18 -11.81
CA MET A 115 9.52 -0.13 -12.01
C MET A 115 9.85 -0.80 -13.36
N GLN A 116 10.30 -0.06 -14.38
CA GLN A 116 10.53 -0.59 -15.74
C GLN A 116 11.57 -1.72 -15.79
N ASP A 117 12.54 -1.71 -14.88
CA ASP A 117 13.63 -2.69 -14.83
C ASP A 117 13.35 -3.85 -13.86
N LEU A 118 12.21 -3.84 -13.19
CA LEU A 118 11.80 -4.87 -12.24
C LEU A 118 10.66 -5.71 -12.80
N ASP A 119 10.57 -6.96 -12.36
CA ASP A 119 9.38 -7.77 -12.53
C ASP A 119 8.50 -7.72 -11.28
N VAL A 120 9.10 -7.59 -10.09
CA VAL A 120 8.42 -7.37 -8.81
C VAL A 120 9.27 -6.47 -7.91
N LEU A 121 8.64 -5.54 -7.19
CA LEU A 121 9.22 -4.85 -6.04
C LEU A 121 8.57 -5.38 -4.75
N VAL A 122 9.39 -5.75 -3.78
CA VAL A 122 8.95 -6.13 -2.44
C VAL A 122 9.10 -4.95 -1.49
N SER A 123 8.04 -4.66 -0.72
CA SER A 123 8.03 -3.56 0.26
C SER A 123 7.27 -3.98 1.53
N PRO A 124 7.63 -3.47 2.72
CA PRO A 124 6.74 -3.49 3.87
C PRO A 124 5.42 -2.80 3.47
N SER A 125 4.28 -3.34 3.92
CA SER A 125 2.96 -2.88 3.41
C SER A 125 2.62 -1.43 3.75
N PHE A 126 3.26 -0.87 4.78
CA PHE A 126 3.03 0.48 5.27
C PHE A 126 4.33 1.31 5.31
N GLY A 127 5.40 0.86 4.65
CA GLY A 127 6.69 1.54 4.63
C GLY A 127 6.98 2.22 3.29
N GLY A 128 7.78 3.30 3.34
CA GLY A 128 8.35 3.98 2.18
C GLY A 128 7.35 4.44 1.12
N ASP A 129 6.19 4.97 1.54
CA ASP A 129 5.12 5.53 0.70
C ASP A 129 4.60 4.67 -0.45
N THR A 130 5.00 3.39 -0.52
CA THR A 130 4.69 2.49 -1.63
C THR A 130 3.17 2.39 -1.85
N LEU A 131 2.40 2.37 -0.77
CA LEU A 131 0.94 2.37 -0.85
C LEU A 131 0.41 3.64 -1.52
N GLY A 132 0.87 4.81 -1.10
CA GLY A 132 0.44 6.09 -1.70
C GLY A 132 0.82 6.20 -3.17
N ILE A 133 2.07 5.88 -3.48
CA ILE A 133 2.60 5.88 -4.85
C ILE A 133 1.80 4.94 -5.75
N THR A 134 1.56 3.70 -5.32
CA THR A 134 0.87 2.69 -6.14
C THR A 134 -0.62 2.99 -6.32
N ASN A 135 -1.30 3.59 -5.33
CA ASN A 135 -2.68 4.09 -5.50
C ASN A 135 -2.76 5.22 -6.54
N LEU A 136 -1.80 6.15 -6.53
CA LEU A 136 -1.78 7.28 -7.47
C LEU A 136 -1.36 6.85 -8.88
N THR A 137 -0.57 5.80 -9.02
CA THR A 137 0.04 5.42 -10.31
C THR A 137 -0.57 4.16 -10.95
N GLY A 138 -1.37 3.40 -10.19
CA GLY A 138 -2.09 2.22 -10.68
C GLY A 138 -1.25 0.94 -10.75
N HIS A 139 -0.06 0.91 -10.17
CA HIS A 139 0.78 -0.28 -10.13
C HIS A 139 0.09 -1.40 -9.33
N PRO A 140 -0.08 -2.61 -9.91
CA PRO A 140 -0.75 -3.71 -9.22
C PRO A 140 0.07 -4.20 -8.03
N CYS A 141 -0.63 -4.48 -6.91
CA CYS A 141 -0.03 -4.95 -5.68
C CYS A 141 -0.76 -6.18 -5.14
N VAL A 142 0.00 -7.17 -4.67
CA VAL A 142 -0.51 -8.28 -3.88
C VAL A 142 0.00 -8.13 -2.45
N CYS A 143 -0.92 -7.93 -1.50
CA CYS A 143 -0.60 -7.96 -0.08
C CYS A 143 -0.64 -9.41 0.42
N LEU A 144 0.52 -9.97 0.72
CA LEU A 144 0.66 -11.34 1.19
C LEU A 144 0.67 -11.37 2.73
N PRO A 145 -0.21 -12.17 3.39
CA PRO A 145 -0.12 -12.38 4.82
C PRO A 145 1.20 -13.09 5.18
N ASN A 146 2.00 -12.48 6.04
CA ASN A 146 3.31 -13.00 6.43
C ASN A 146 3.52 -13.07 7.95
N ALA A 147 2.51 -12.71 8.75
CA ALA A 147 2.57 -12.91 10.19
C ALA A 147 1.19 -13.14 10.81
N LEU A 148 1.19 -13.83 11.94
CA LEU A 148 0.12 -13.82 12.94
C LEU A 148 0.78 -13.61 14.31
N ARG A 149 1.06 -12.34 14.64
CA ARG A 149 1.74 -11.97 15.88
C ARG A 149 0.82 -12.08 17.08
N SER A 150 1.39 -12.35 18.25
CA SER A 150 0.67 -12.18 19.51
C SER A 150 0.31 -10.71 19.72
N VAL A 151 -0.79 -10.45 20.39
CA VAL A 151 -1.19 -9.11 20.84
C VAL A 151 -1.09 -9.05 22.35
N GLU A 152 -0.58 -7.95 22.88
CA GLU A 152 -0.46 -7.74 24.33
C GLU A 152 -1.83 -7.61 24.99
N GLU A 153 -2.78 -6.95 24.31
CA GLU A 153 -4.12 -6.72 24.82
C GLU A 153 -5.18 -7.63 24.17
N GLY A 154 -5.87 -8.38 25.03
CA GLY A 154 -7.01 -9.21 24.67
C GLY A 154 -6.80 -10.68 25.03
N PRO A 155 -7.70 -11.57 24.57
CA PRO A 155 -7.56 -13.00 24.82
C PRO A 155 -6.26 -13.56 24.23
N ASP A 156 -5.60 -14.50 24.93
CA ASP A 156 -4.36 -15.19 24.48
C ASP A 156 -4.44 -15.83 23.09
N VAL A 157 -5.65 -16.05 22.61
CA VAL A 157 -5.95 -16.65 21.30
C VAL A 157 -5.96 -15.62 20.16
N ARG A 158 -6.03 -14.33 20.48
CA ARG A 158 -6.05 -13.24 19.50
C ARG A 158 -4.68 -13.13 18.84
N ARG A 159 -4.68 -12.87 17.53
CA ARG A 159 -3.47 -12.64 16.74
C ARG A 159 -3.63 -11.38 15.90
N GLN A 160 -2.58 -10.60 15.76
CA GLN A 160 -2.51 -9.48 14.82
C GLN A 160 -1.88 -9.97 13.51
N PRO A 161 -2.60 -9.86 12.38
CA PRO A 161 -2.04 -10.19 11.08
C PRO A 161 -0.97 -9.17 10.68
N GLY A 162 0.09 -9.66 10.03
CA GLY A 162 1.05 -8.86 9.28
C GLY A 162 0.90 -9.10 7.78
N SER A 163 1.40 -8.16 6.99
CA SER A 163 1.45 -8.32 5.54
C SER A 163 2.69 -7.67 4.94
N ILE A 164 3.11 -8.22 3.81
CA ILE A 164 4.14 -7.68 2.93
C ILE A 164 3.55 -7.44 1.53
N SER A 165 4.02 -6.40 0.86
CA SER A 165 3.51 -5.99 -0.46
C SER A 165 4.44 -6.44 -1.56
N LEU A 166 3.88 -7.07 -2.60
CA LEU A 166 4.55 -7.42 -3.84
C LEU A 166 3.92 -6.60 -4.97
N VAL A 167 4.64 -5.60 -5.44
CA VAL A 167 4.19 -4.66 -6.46
C VAL A 167 4.75 -5.08 -7.82
N ALA A 168 3.93 -5.17 -8.85
CA ALA A 168 4.37 -5.44 -10.22
C ALA A 168 4.30 -4.19 -11.10
N PRO A 169 5.01 -4.16 -12.24
CA PRO A 169 4.80 -3.14 -13.27
C PRO A 169 3.37 -3.15 -13.80
N LEU A 170 2.92 -2.03 -14.35
CA LEU A 170 1.60 -1.90 -14.97
C LEU A 170 1.33 -3.04 -15.96
N TYR A 171 0.16 -3.66 -15.84
CA TYR A 171 -0.32 -4.77 -16.67
C TYR A 171 0.50 -6.06 -16.58
N ARG A 172 1.36 -6.19 -15.55
CA ARG A 172 2.18 -7.38 -15.31
C ARG A 172 1.83 -8.08 -13.99
N ASP A 173 0.58 -7.99 -13.54
CA ASP A 173 0.05 -8.56 -12.29
C ASP A 173 0.48 -10.01 -12.02
N HIS A 174 0.61 -10.80 -13.10
CA HIS A 174 1.04 -12.20 -13.05
C HIS A 174 2.42 -12.40 -12.41
N THR A 175 3.35 -11.45 -12.48
CA THR A 175 4.68 -11.59 -11.88
C THR A 175 4.60 -11.52 -10.35
N ALA A 176 3.87 -10.54 -9.80
CA ALA A 176 3.61 -10.43 -8.36
C ALA A 176 2.83 -11.65 -7.85
N LEU A 177 1.81 -12.10 -8.58
CA LEU A 177 1.04 -13.31 -8.21
C LEU A 177 1.90 -14.58 -8.24
N THR A 178 2.78 -14.73 -9.23
CA THR A 178 3.70 -15.87 -9.33
C THR A 178 4.65 -15.90 -8.14
N LEU A 179 5.24 -14.76 -7.79
CA LEU A 179 6.15 -14.67 -6.66
C LEU A 179 5.42 -14.88 -5.33
N ALA A 180 4.24 -14.29 -5.14
CA ALA A 180 3.41 -14.50 -3.96
C ALA A 180 3.03 -15.98 -3.80
N HIS A 181 2.66 -16.65 -4.88
CA HIS A 181 2.33 -18.07 -4.86
C HIS A 181 3.54 -18.93 -4.45
N ALA A 182 4.74 -18.62 -4.97
CA ALA A 182 5.97 -19.32 -4.60
C ALA A 182 6.28 -19.17 -3.10
N VAL A 183 6.16 -17.96 -2.54
CA VAL A 183 6.29 -17.74 -1.08
C VAL A 183 5.26 -18.54 -0.29
N GLN A 184 4.02 -18.63 -0.78
CA GLN A 184 2.98 -19.46 -0.15
C GLN A 184 3.24 -20.97 -0.25
N GLN A 185 4.09 -21.45 -1.17
CA GLN A 185 4.48 -22.86 -1.17
C GLN A 185 5.49 -23.19 -0.06
N GLU A 186 6.27 -22.20 0.38
CA GLU A 186 7.28 -22.35 1.42
C GLU A 186 6.77 -21.94 2.82
N THR A 187 5.58 -21.34 2.90
CA THR A 187 5.00 -20.83 4.15
C THR A 187 3.55 -21.27 4.32
N ASP A 188 3.12 -21.55 5.54
CA ASP A 188 1.74 -21.98 5.84
C ASP A 188 0.86 -20.84 6.40
N ILE A 189 1.40 -19.64 6.58
CA ILE A 189 0.74 -18.51 7.26
C ILE A 189 -0.61 -18.16 6.63
N HIS A 190 -0.68 -18.16 5.30
CA HIS A 190 -1.90 -17.89 4.53
C HIS A 190 -3.03 -18.92 4.76
N THR A 191 -2.70 -20.13 5.22
CA THR A 191 -3.67 -21.18 5.57
C THR A 191 -4.07 -21.18 7.04
N ARG A 192 -3.27 -20.54 7.91
CA ARG A 192 -3.61 -20.40 9.32
C ARG A 192 -4.85 -19.52 9.47
N ARG A 193 -5.66 -19.80 10.49
CA ARG A 193 -6.87 -19.03 10.81
C ARG A 193 -6.78 -18.59 12.26
N PRO A 194 -6.84 -17.29 12.57
CA PRO A 194 -7.05 -16.86 13.94
C PRO A 194 -8.41 -17.40 14.41
N PRO A 195 -8.54 -17.82 15.67
CA PRO A 195 -9.80 -18.33 16.19
C PRO A 195 -10.86 -17.23 16.14
N ILE A 196 -11.95 -17.51 15.44
CA ILE A 196 -13.14 -16.66 15.41
C ILE A 196 -13.89 -16.93 16.72
N ARG A 197 -14.16 -15.89 17.50
CA ARG A 197 -15.14 -15.93 18.59
C ARG A 197 -16.34 -15.09 18.21
#